data_AF-A0A3A5V9V6-F1
#
_entry.id   AF-A0A3A5V9V6-F1
#
_cell.length_a   1.000
_cell.length_b   1.000
_cell.length_c   1.000
_cell.angle_alpha   90.00
_cell.angle_beta   90.00
_cell.angle_gamma   90.00
#
_symmetry.space_group_name_H-M   'P 1'
#
loop_
_entity.id
_entity.type
_entity.pdbx_description
1 polymer ?
#
loop_
_entity_poly.entity_id
_entity_poly.type
_entity_poly.pdbx_seq_one_letter_code
_entity_poly.pdbx_strand_id
1 'polypeptide(L)'
;MSWIDRLFAPRMDHRGWSTPSEASRLLLILTLVTVGILTWDSSSDNIWIWLAVTILISTPILSIGWFLLSLIAKNRNVQLLTPKVRDALESKGRLPNQFKNP
;
A
#
# COMPACT_ATOMS: atom_id res chain seq x y z
N MET A 1 12.13 6.99 13.42
CA MET A 1 10.78 6.88 12.84
C MET A 1 9.93 6.04 13.76
N SER A 2 8.72 6.48 14.08
CA SER A 2 7.75 5.61 14.76
C SER A 2 7.36 4.46 13.83
N TRP A 3 7.13 3.26 14.39
CA TRP A 3 6.59 2.12 13.64
C TRP A 3 5.31 2.47 12.88
N ILE A 4 4.52 3.36 13.46
CA ILE A 4 3.26 3.83 12.90
C ILE A 4 3.53 4.66 11.62
N ASP A 5 4.55 5.51 11.61
CA ASP A 5 4.91 6.26 10.41
C ASP A 5 5.52 5.36 9.34
N ARG A 6 6.20 4.28 9.74
CA ARG A 6 6.71 3.30 8.77
C ARG A 6 5.56 2.64 8.00
N LEU A 7 4.50 2.26 8.71
CA LEU A 7 3.37 1.54 8.15
C LEU A 7 2.39 2.44 7.38
N PHE A 8 2.02 3.57 7.97
CA PHE A 8 0.87 4.36 7.51
C PHE A 8 1.23 5.62 6.73
N ALA A 9 2.48 6.09 6.79
CA ALA A 9 2.84 7.31 6.06
C ALA A 9 2.68 7.13 4.54
N PRO A 10 2.15 8.14 3.83
CA PRO A 10 2.13 8.14 2.38
C PRO A 10 3.54 7.97 1.82
N ARG A 11 3.70 7.05 0.85
CA ARG A 11 4.97 6.82 0.18
C ARG A 11 4.97 7.55 -1.15
N MET A 12 6.09 8.18 -1.51
CA MET A 12 6.21 8.89 -2.78
C MET A 12 7.52 8.53 -3.46
N ASP A 13 7.45 8.33 -4.77
CA ASP A 13 8.64 8.08 -5.59
C ASP A 13 9.40 9.38 -5.91
N HIS A 14 10.63 9.26 -6.39
CA HIS A 14 11.47 10.38 -6.84
C HIS A 14 10.83 11.25 -7.93
N ARG A 15 9.82 10.71 -8.65
CA ARG A 15 9.01 11.45 -9.65
C ARG A 15 7.82 12.20 -9.04
N GLY A 16 7.62 12.15 -7.73
CA GLY A 16 6.47 12.75 -7.05
C GLY A 16 5.19 11.91 -7.14
N TRP A 17 5.28 10.66 -7.60
CA TRP A 17 4.12 9.76 -7.72
C TRP A 17 3.80 9.13 -6.36
N SER A 18 2.54 9.20 -5.96
CA SER A 18 2.04 8.49 -4.78
C SER A 18 2.15 6.99 -4.98
N THR A 19 2.68 6.32 -3.97
CA THR A 19 2.83 4.87 -3.95
C THR A 19 2.11 4.33 -2.70
N PRO A 20 1.56 3.10 -2.78
CA PRO A 20 0.90 2.49 -1.63
C PRO A 20 1.83 2.45 -0.42
N SER A 21 1.27 2.80 0.75
CA SER A 21 1.95 2.67 2.04
C SER A 21 2.29 1.21 2.34
N GLU A 22 3.20 0.97 3.28
CA GLU A 22 3.57 -0.40 3.67
C GLU A 22 2.35 -1.15 4.24
N ALA A 23 1.49 -0.47 5.01
CA ALA A 23 0.24 -1.05 5.51
C ALA A 23 -0.69 -1.47 4.36
N SER A 24 -0.79 -0.67 3.29
CA SER A 24 -1.63 -0.97 2.13
C SER A 24 -1.12 -2.19 1.36
N ARG A 25 0.20 -2.35 1.24
CA ARG A 25 0.83 -3.55 0.63
C ARG A 25 0.60 -4.80 1.46
N LEU A 26 0.77 -4.70 2.77
CA LEU A 26 0.52 -5.81 3.70
C LEU A 26 -0.95 -6.22 3.67
N LEU A 27 -1.88 -5.26 3.65
CA LEU A 27 -3.31 -5.52 3.56
C LEU A 27 -3.65 -6.32 2.28
N LEU A 28 -3.03 -5.99 1.14
CA LEU A 28 -3.22 -6.74 -0.11
C LEU A 28 -2.86 -8.21 0.07
N ILE A 29 -1.65 -8.48 0.57
CA ILE A 29 -1.15 -9.85 0.73
C ILE A 29 -2.02 -10.61 1.74
N LEU A 30 -2.30 -10.00 2.89
CA LEU A 30 -3.05 -10.63 3.96
C LEU A 30 -4.48 -10.96 3.52
N THR A 31 -5.13 -10.04 2.80
CA THR A 31 -6.49 -10.28 2.27
C THR A 31 -6.48 -11.41 1.26
N LEU A 32 -5.58 -11.39 0.26
CA LEU A 32 -5.54 -12.43 -0.76
C LEU A 32 -5.26 -13.82 -0.18
N VAL A 33 -4.32 -13.92 0.76
CA VAL A 33 -3.99 -15.20 1.41
C VAL A 33 -5.17 -15.68 2.27
N THR A 34 -5.74 -14.81 3.09
CA THR A 34 -6.84 -15.19 3.99
C THR A 34 -8.08 -15.60 3.19
N VAL A 35 -8.50 -14.78 2.22
CA VAL A 35 -9.64 -15.10 1.37
C VAL A 35 -9.36 -16.36 0.56
N GLY A 36 -8.16 -16.49 -0.02
CA GLY A 36 -7.77 -17.67 -0.79
C GLY A 36 -7.84 -18.96 0.03
N ILE A 37 -7.40 -18.95 1.29
CA ILE A 37 -7.54 -20.12 2.18
C ILE A 37 -9.03 -20.43 2.45
N LEU A 38 -9.84 -19.41 2.72
CA LEU A 38 -11.25 -19.59 3.08
C LEU A 38 -12.14 -20.04 1.91
N THR A 39 -11.78 -19.69 0.67
CA THR A 39 -12.58 -19.99 -0.51
C THR A 39 -12.20 -21.31 -1.18
N TRP A 40 -11.13 -21.97 -0.73
CA TRP A 40 -10.63 -23.22 -1.35
C TRP A 40 -11.72 -24.29 -1.43
N ASP A 41 -12.29 -24.68 -0.29
CA ASP A 41 -13.32 -25.73 -0.22
C ASP A 41 -14.60 -25.35 -0.96
N SER A 42 -14.88 -24.05 -1.10
CA SER A 42 -16.05 -23.54 -1.83
C SER A 42 -15.89 -23.59 -3.35
N SER A 43 -14.69 -23.90 -3.85
CA SER A 43 -14.34 -23.80 -5.27
C SER A 43 -14.28 -25.15 -5.98
N SER A 44 -14.70 -26.23 -5.32
CA SER A 44 -14.75 -27.60 -5.88
C SER A 44 -13.43 -28.05 -6.51
N ASP A 45 -12.30 -27.73 -5.88
CA ASP A 45 -10.93 -28.00 -6.36
C ASP A 45 -10.59 -27.40 -7.74
N ASN A 46 -11.42 -26.51 -8.29
CA ASN A 46 -11.16 -25.86 -9.56
C ASN A 46 -10.37 -24.57 -9.33
N ILE A 47 -9.09 -24.59 -9.73
CA ILE A 47 -8.16 -23.45 -9.56
C ILE A 47 -8.67 -22.15 -10.20
N TRP A 48 -9.38 -22.22 -11.33
CA TRP A 48 -9.88 -21.03 -12.02
C TRP A 48 -11.06 -20.41 -11.28
N ILE A 49 -11.97 -21.24 -10.78
CA ILE A 49 -13.10 -20.80 -9.96
C ILE A 49 -12.57 -20.21 -8.65
N TRP A 50 -11.61 -20.89 -8.03
CA TRP A 50 -10.95 -20.44 -6.80
C TRP A 50 -10.31 -19.06 -6.96
N LEU A 51 -9.53 -18.84 -8.02
CA LEU A 51 -8.95 -17.53 -8.31
C LEU A 51 -10.02 -16.46 -8.54
N ALA A 52 -11.06 -16.77 -9.31
CA ALA A 52 -12.14 -15.83 -9.60
C ALA A 52 -12.89 -15.41 -8.32
N VAL A 53 -13.28 -16.37 -7.48
CA VAL A 53 -13.97 -16.12 -6.20
C VAL A 53 -13.05 -15.37 -5.23
N THR A 54 -11.78 -15.74 -5.16
CA THR A 54 -10.81 -15.06 -4.29
C THR A 54 -10.65 -13.59 -4.67
N ILE A 55 -10.50 -13.28 -5.96
CA ILE A 55 -10.40 -11.90 -6.44
C ILE A 55 -11.72 -11.15 -6.20
N LEU A 56 -12.85 -11.78 -6.52
CA LEU A 56 -14.18 -11.18 -6.37
C LEU A 56 -14.45 -10.76 -4.92
N ILE A 57 -14.17 -11.61 -3.95
CA ILE A 57 -14.37 -11.33 -2.52
C ILE A 57 -13.30 -10.37 -1.98
N SER A 58 -12.05 -10.49 -2.43
CA SER A 58 -10.97 -9.62 -1.95
C SER A 58 -11.15 -8.17 -2.39
N THR A 59 -11.73 -7.92 -3.57
CA THR A 59 -11.89 -6.57 -4.13
C THR A 59 -12.65 -5.60 -3.22
N PRO A 60 -13.87 -5.90 -2.73
CA PRO A 60 -14.58 -5.01 -1.81
C PRO A 60 -13.86 -4.87 -0.46
N ILE A 61 -13.25 -5.95 0.06
CA ILE A 61 -12.48 -5.91 1.32
C ILE A 61 -11.29 -4.94 1.20
N LEU A 62 -10.52 -5.06 0.11
CA LEU A 62 -9.39 -4.18 -0.16
C LEU A 62 -9.82 -2.74 -0.40
N SER A 63 -10.92 -2.52 -1.10
CA SER A 63 -11.46 -1.18 -1.34
C SER A 63 -11.80 -0.47 -0.03
N ILE A 64 -12.51 -1.16 0.88
CA ILE A 64 -12.84 -0.63 2.21
C ILE A 64 -11.58 -0.44 3.05
N GLY A 65 -10.69 -1.43 3.07
CA GLY A 65 -9.48 -1.38 3.88
C GLY A 65 -8.54 -0.24 3.45
N TRP A 66 -8.33 -0.03 2.15
CA TRP A 66 -7.55 1.11 1.66
C TRP A 66 -8.20 2.45 1.94
N PHE A 67 -9.54 2.54 1.85
CA PHE A 67 -10.26 3.75 2.27
C PHE A 67 -9.96 4.08 3.75
N LEU A 68 -10.04 3.10 4.65
CA LEU A 68 -9.72 3.29 6.07
C LEU A 68 -8.26 3.70 6.29
N LEU A 69 -7.31 3.05 5.59
CA LEU A 69 -5.90 3.43 5.65
C LEU A 69 -5.66 4.86 5.16
N SER A 70 -6.41 5.32 4.15
CA SER A 70 -6.31 6.68 3.63
C SER A 70 -6.69 7.73 4.68
N LEU A 71 -7.66 7.44 5.55
CA LEU A 71 -8.06 8.33 6.63
C LEU A 71 -6.96 8.46 7.69
N ILE A 72 -6.30 7.34 8.04
CA ILE A 72 -5.19 7.31 9.01
C ILE A 72 -3.95 8.04 8.46
N ALA A 73 -3.76 8.03 7.14
CA ALA A 73 -2.61 8.63 6.48
C ALA A 73 -2.67 10.18 6.39
N LYS A 74 -3.85 10.79 6.50
CA LYS A 74 -4.04 12.25 6.30
C LYS A 74 -3.19 13.14 7.21
N ASN A 75 -2.92 12.70 8.44
CA ASN A 75 -2.16 13.47 9.43
C ASN A 75 -0.70 13.03 9.52
N ARG A 76 -0.13 12.47 8.44
CA ARG A 76 1.25 11.97 8.43
C ARG A 76 2.05 12.60 7.30
N ASN A 77 3.30 12.92 7.62
CA ASN A 77 4.25 13.46 6.66
C ASN A 77 4.56 12.43 5.57
N VAL A 78 4.60 12.89 4.32
CA VAL A 78 4.98 12.09 3.16
C VAL A 78 6.42 11.61 3.32
N GLN A 79 6.68 10.37 2.95
CA GLN A 79 8.01 9.77 3.00
C GLN A 79 8.45 9.29 1.62
N LEU A 80 9.74 9.46 1.31
CA LEU A 80 10.33 8.87 0.11
C LEU A 80 10.22 7.35 0.18
N LEU A 81 9.89 6.74 -0.97
CA LEU A 81 9.87 5.30 -1.14
C LEU A 81 11.28 4.72 -0.90
N THR A 82 12.30 5.36 -1.48
CA THR A 82 13.69 4.96 -1.35
C THR A 82 14.46 6.05 -0.60
N PRO A 83 14.64 5.95 0.72
CA PRO A 83 15.28 7.01 1.51
C PRO A 83 16.73 7.27 1.08
N LYS A 84 17.43 6.24 0.56
CA LYS A 84 18.81 6.33 0.09
C LYS A 84 19.04 7.31 -1.06
N VAL A 85 17.99 7.64 -1.84
CA VAL A 85 18.15 8.57 -2.97
C VAL A 85 17.91 10.03 -2.59
N ARG A 86 17.52 10.32 -1.34
CA ARG A 86 17.19 11.69 -0.91
C ARG A 86 18.33 12.67 -1.15
N ASP A 87 19.52 12.36 -0.64
CA ASP A 87 20.67 13.28 -0.69
C ASP A 87 21.11 13.53 -2.15
N ALA A 88 20.98 12.51 -3.00
CA ALA A 88 21.22 12.63 -4.44
C ALA A 88 20.16 13.45 -5.18
N LEU A 89 18.91 13.45 -4.72
CA LEU A 89 17.83 14.29 -5.27
C LEU A 89 17.96 15.74 -4.80
N GLU A 90 18.33 15.94 -3.53
CA GLU A 90 18.50 17.25 -2.91
C GLU A 90 19.67 18.01 -3.53
N SER A 91 20.84 17.37 -3.65
CA SER A 91 22.02 17.94 -4.34
C SER A 91 21.76 18.33 -5.80
N LYS A 92 20.84 17.63 -6.47
CA LYS A 92 20.43 17.93 -7.85
C LYS A 92 19.24 18.89 -7.95
N GLY A 93 18.70 19.37 -6.82
CA GLY A 93 17.51 20.21 -6.78
C GLY A 93 16.22 19.53 -7.26
N ARG A 94 16.22 18.19 -7.40
CA ARG A 94 15.10 17.38 -7.94
C ARG A 94 14.18 16.81 -6.86
N LEU A 95 14.36 17.23 -5.61
CA LEU A 95 13.49 16.82 -4.51
C LEU A 95 12.05 17.31 -4.78
N PRO A 96 11.03 16.43 -4.72
CA PRO A 96 9.64 16.83 -4.96
C PRO A 96 9.17 17.91 -3.97
N ASN A 97 8.29 18.80 -4.42
CA ASN A 97 7.83 19.94 -3.63
C ASN A 97 7.09 19.51 -2.34
N GLN A 98 6.47 18.33 -2.31
CA GLN A 98 5.80 17.80 -1.12
C GLN A 98 6.76 17.53 0.05
N PHE A 99 8.07 17.51 -0.19
CA PHE A 99 9.08 17.37 0.85
C PHE A 99 9.72 18.70 1.28
N LYS A 100 9.51 19.79 0.52
CA LYS A 100 10.11 21.09 0.78
C LYS A 100 9.29 21.93 1.77
N ASN A 101 7.98 21.74 1.79
CA ASN A 101 7.05 22.36 2.76
C ASN A 101 6.18 21.26 3.39
N PRO A 102 6.65 20.63 4.49
CA PRO A 102 5.91 19.57 5.19
C PRO A 102 4.64 20.08 5.87
#